data_AF-A0A932MBH8-F1
#
_entry.id   AF-A0A932MBH8-F1
#
_cell.length_a   1.000
_cell.length_b   1.000
_cell.length_c   1.000
_cell.angle_alpha   90.00
_cell.angle_beta   90.00
_cell.angle_gamma   90.00
#
_symmetry.space_group_name_H-M   'P 1'
#
loop_
_entity.id
_entity.type
_entity.pdbx_description
1 polymer ?
#
loop_
_entity_poly.entity_id
_entity_poly.type
_entity_poly.pdbx_seq_one_letter_code
_entity_poly.pdbx_strand_id
1 'polypeptide(L)' 'YIAGEFKKESGIDVRNDKMATQRIRDAVEKAKIELSNVLETDLNLPFITADASGPKHLVMKLTRAKLEHILQSLLRT' A
#
# COMPACT_ATOMS: atom_id res chain seq x y z
N TYR A 1 1.69 7.24 0.39
CA TYR A 1 1.92 6.52 1.65
C TYR A 1 2.42 5.10 1.39
N ILE A 2 1.55 4.17 0.95
CA ILE A 2 1.88 2.73 0.78
C ILE A 2 3.19 2.48 0.01
N ALA A 3 3.31 3.00 -1.22
CA ALA A 3 4.54 2.84 -2.02
C ALA A 3 5.79 3.48 -1.37
N GLY A 4 5.60 4.49 -0.52
CA GLY A 4 6.68 5.12 0.23
C GLY A 4 7.18 4.25 1.37
N GLU A 5 6.27 3.61 2.12
CA GLU A 5 6.64 2.63 3.15
C GLU A 5 7.29 1.39 2.52
N PHE A 6 6.74 0.88 1.42
CA PHE A 6 7.38 -0.20 0.67
C PHE A 6 8.79 0.16 0.21
N LYS A 7 9.02 1.41 -0.24
CA LYS A 7 10.36 1.89 -0.59
C LYS A 7 11.30 1.97 0.62
N LYS A 8 10.81 2.36 1.80
CA LYS A 8 11.62 2.38 3.03
C LYS A 8 12.07 0.97 3.43
N GLU A 9 11.19 -0.02 3.28
CA GLU A 9 11.47 -1.42 3.65
C GLU A 9 12.31 -2.16 2.60
N SER A 10 11.97 -2.01 1.32
CA SER A 10 12.58 -2.76 0.22
C SER A 10 13.72 -2.03 -0.49
N GLY A 11 13.82 -0.71 -0.34
CA GLY A 11 14.71 0.15 -1.13
C GLY A 11 14.20 0.44 -2.55
N ILE A 12 13.09 -0.18 -2.99
CA ILE A 12 12.61 -0.12 -4.38
C ILE A 12 11.43 0.84 -4.50
N ASP A 13 11.52 1.75 -5.47
CA ASP A 13 10.44 2.67 -5.80
C ASP A 13 9.53 2.12 -6.89
N VAL A 14 8.40 1.54 -6.50
CA VAL A 14 7.45 0.89 -7.41
C VAL A 14 6.53 1.87 -8.14
N ARG A 15 6.65 3.19 -7.90
CA ARG A 15 5.76 4.20 -8.51
C ARG A 15 5.92 4.35 -10.03
N ASN A 16 7.07 3.93 -10.56
CA ASN A 16 7.32 3.93 -12.00
C ASN A 16 6.85 2.64 -12.69
N ASP A 17 6.52 1.60 -11.91
CA ASP A 17 5.94 0.36 -12.41
C ASP A 17 4.41 0.50 -12.47
N LYS A 18 3.87 0.58 -13.69
CA LYS A 18 2.43 0.73 -13.91
C LYS A 18 1.63 -0.45 -13.37
N MET A 19 2.14 -1.67 -13.51
CA MET A 19 1.46 -2.88 -13.06
C MET A 19 1.44 -2.95 -11.54
N ALA A 20 2.58 -2.70 -10.89
CA ALA A 20 2.67 -2.65 -9.43
C ALA A 20 1.77 -1.54 -8.85
N THR A 21 1.78 -0.36 -9.46
CA THR A 21 0.96 0.77 -9.02
C THR A 21 -0.53 0.48 -9.16
N GLN A 22 -0.96 -0.18 -10.24
CA GLN A 22 -2.35 -0.58 -10.40
C GLN A 22 -2.77 -1.59 -9.32
N ARG A 23 -1.97 -2.62 -9.09
CA ARG A 23 -2.24 -3.62 -8.04
C ARG A 23 -2.33 -3.00 -6.65
N ILE A 24 -1.45 -2.04 -6.34
CA ILE A 24 -1.50 -1.29 -5.08
C ILE A 24 -2.80 -0.49 -4.98
N ARG A 25 -3.24 0.16 -6.05
CA ARG A 25 -4.52 0.90 -6.06
C ARG A 25 -5.69 -0.02 -5.79
N ASP A 26 -5.79 -1.15 -6.49
CA ASP A 26 -6.89 -2.10 -6.31
C ASP A 26 -6.93 -2.65 -4.88
N ALA A 27 -5.76 -2.97 -4.31
CA ALA A 27 -5.66 -3.43 -2.93
C ALA A 27 -6.06 -2.34 -1.91
N VAL A 28 -5.68 -1.09 -2.15
CA VAL A 28 -6.07 0.05 -1.30
C VAL A 28 -7.57 0.33 -1.39
N GLU A 29 -8.16 0.24 -2.57
CA GLU A 29 -9.62 0.40 -2.74
C GLU A 29 -10.38 -0.68 -1.98
N LYS A 30 -9.93 -1.94 -2.06
CA LYS A 30 -10.49 -3.03 -1.26
C LYS A 30 -10.33 -2.79 0.24
N ALA A 31 -9.13 -2.42 0.68
CA ALA A 31 -8.85 -2.13 2.09
C ALA A 31 -9.69 -0.96 2.62
N LYS A 32 -9.94 0.07 1.82
CA LYS A 32 -10.82 1.20 2.18
C LYS A 32 -12.26 0.74 2.45
N ILE A 33 -12.79 -0.14 1.61
CA ILE A 33 -14.13 -0.72 1.79
C ILE A 33 -14.17 -1.55 3.08
N GLU A 34 -13.19 -2.44 3.28
CA GLU A 34 -13.10 -3.27 4.48
C GLU A 34 -13.01 -2.42 5.75
N LEU A 35 -12.14 -1.40 5.75
CA LEU A 35 -11.94 -0.49 6.87
C LEU A 35 -13.16 0.37 7.20
N SER A 36 -14.20 0.39 6.36
CA SER A 36 -15.50 0.99 6.73
C SER A 36 -16.22 0.16 7.81
N ASN A 37 -15.90 -1.14 7.90
CA ASN A 37 -16.55 -2.09 8.82
C ASN A 37 -15.60 -2.62 9.91
N VAL A 38 -14.30 -2.75 9.62
CA VAL A 38 -13.29 -3.22 10.58
C VAL A 38 -12.28 -2.12 10.95
N LEU A 39 -11.53 -2.33 12.04
CA LEU A 39 -10.53 -1.37 12.53
C LEU A 39 -9.16 -1.51 11.85
N GLU A 40 -8.85 -2.70 11.33
CA GLU A 40 -7.59 -3.00 10.64
C GLU A 40 -7.80 -4.02 9.52
N THR A 41 -6.94 -3.97 8.50
CA THR A 41 -6.87 -4.93 7.40
C THR A 41 -5.42 -5.07 6.93
N ASP A 42 -5.10 -6.17 6.27
CA ASP A 42 -3.77 -6.47 5.77
C ASP A 42 -3.73 -6.33 4.23
N LEU A 43 -2.79 -5.51 3.75
CA LEU A 43 -2.41 -5.45 2.35
C LEU A 43 -1.35 -6.52 2.10
N ASN A 44 -1.70 -7.54 1.34
CA ASN A 44 -0.78 -8.60 0.93
C ASN A 44 -0.74 -8.72 -0.60
N LEU A 45 0.30 -8.17 -1.20
CA LEU A 45 0.56 -8.24 -2.64
C LEU A 45 1.84 -9.02 -2.90
N PRO A 46 1.72 -10.33 -3.18
CA PRO A 46 2.89 -11.13 -3.50
C PRO A 46 3.43 -10.77 -4.89
N PHE A 47 4.75 -10.88 -5.05
CA PHE A 47 5.46 -10.64 -6.32
C PHE A 47 5.13 -9.25 -6.88
N ILE A 48 5.24 -8.21 -6.05
CA ILE A 48 4.93 -6.84 -6.46
C ILE A 48 6.05 -6.25 -7.33
N THR A 49 7.29 -6.68 -7.10
CA THR A 49 8.49 -6.34 -7.89
C THR A 49 9.60 -7.36 -7.62
N ALA A 50 10.79 -7.19 -8.19
CA ALA A 50 11.97 -8.03 -7.94
C ALA A 50 13.27 -7.22 -8.01
N ASP A 51 14.30 -7.69 -7.31
CA ASP A 51 15.69 -7.21 -7.41
C ASP A 51 16.67 -8.39 -7.56
N ALA A 52 17.96 -8.12 -7.45
CA ALA A 52 19.02 -9.13 -7.52
C ALA A 52 18.92 -10.22 -6.42
N SER A 53 18.22 -9.96 -5.32
CA SER A 53 17.95 -10.93 -4.26
C SER A 53 16.68 -11.76 -4.50
N GLY A 54 15.90 -11.41 -5.52
CA GLY A 54 14.69 -12.14 -5.92
C GLY A 54 13.40 -11.32 -5.81
N PRO A 55 12.24 -11.98 -5.85
CA PRO A 55 10.95 -11.30 -5.80
C PRO A 55 10.72 -10.63 -4.44
N LYS A 56 10.00 -9.51 -4.46
CA LYS A 56 9.55 -8.77 -3.29
C LYS A 56 8.03 -8.82 -3.19
N HIS A 57 7.56 -8.79 -1.94
CA HIS A 57 6.15 -8.81 -1.59
C HIS A 57 5.84 -7.55 -0.79
N LEU A 58 4.68 -6.96 -1.01
CA LEU A 58 4.18 -5.92 -0.13
C LEU A 58 3.29 -6.58 0.91
N VAL A 59 3.71 -6.52 2.17
CA VAL A 59 2.92 -6.98 3.32
C VAL A 59 2.83 -5.83 4.30
N MET A 60 1.63 -5.30 4.51
CA MET A 60 1.44 -4.13 5.35
C MET A 60 0.08 -4.17 6.04
N LYS A 61 0.07 -4.01 7.36
CA LYS A 61 -1.16 -3.77 8.11
C LYS A 61 -1.57 -2.30 8.00
N LEU A 62 -2.83 -2.06 7.65
CA LEU A 62 -3.43 -0.73 7.59
C LEU A 62 -4.58 -0.62 8.58
N THR A 63 -4.56 0.41 9.43
CA THR A 63 -5.64 0.69 10.37
C THR A 63 -6.57 1.78 9.84
N ARG A 64 -7.84 1.78 10.30
CA ARG A 64 -8.83 2.81 9.97
C ARG A 64 -8.31 4.21 10.35
N ALA A 65 -7.74 4.33 11.55
CA ALA A 65 -7.16 5.59 12.02
C ALA A 65 -6.04 6.11 11.11
N LYS A 66 -5.20 5.21 10.57
CA LYS A 66 -4.13 5.60 9.64
C LYS A 66 -4.69 6.04 8.29
N LEU A 67 -5.70 5.35 7.78
CA LEU A 67 -6.41 5.74 6.56
C LEU A 67 -7.04 7.14 6.71
N GLU A 68 -7.77 7.37 7.80
CA GLU A 68 -8.36 8.68 8.11
C GLU A 68 -7.32 9.79 8.20
N HIS A 69 -6.18 9.54 8.86
CA HIS A 69 -5.09 10.50 8.93
C HIS A 69 -4.53 10.87 7.55
N ILE A 70 -4.33 9.87 6.67
CA ILE A 70 -3.86 10.09 5.30
C ILE A 70 -4.89 10.93 4.52
N LEU A 71 -6.18 10.61 4.62
CA LEU A 71 -7.25 11.35 3.94
C LEU A 71 -7.36 12.79 4.44
N GLN A 72 -7.27 13.01 5.75
CA GLN A 72 -7.26 14.36 6.34
C GLN A 72 -6.09 15.20 5.82
N SER A 73 -4.92 14.60 5.62
CA SER A 73 -3.76 15.31 5.04
C SER A 73 -3.97 15.69 3.56
N LEU A 74 -4.81 14.95 2.83
CA LEU A 74 -5.08 15.18 1.41
C LEU A 74 -6.20 16.21 1.19
N LEU A 75 -7.15 16.31 2.12
CA LEU A 75 -8.31 17.21 2.03
C LEU A 75 -8.02 18.63 2.53
N ARG A 76 -6.93 18.86 3.29
CA ARG A 76 -6.44 20.21 3.59
C ARG A 76 -5.69 20.75 2.36
N THR A 77 -6.47 21.24 1.40
CA THR A 77 -6.02 22.12 0.29
C THR A 77 -6.36 23.56 0.66
#